data_AF-A0A327YH62-F1
#
_entry.id   AF-A0A327YH62-F1
#
_cell.length_a   1.000
_cell.length_b   1.000
_cell.length_c   1.000
_cell.angle_alpha   90.00
_cell.angle_beta   90.00
_cell.angle_gamma   90.00
#
_symmetry.space_group_name_H-M   'P 1'
#
loop_
_entity.id
_entity.type
_entity.pdbx_description
1 polymer ?
#
loop_
_entity_poly.entity_id
_entity_poly.type
_entity_poly.pdbx_seq_one_letter_code
_entity_poly.pdbx_strand_id
1 'polypeptide(L)'
;MKKKHFIELRNSLRRRGFWVDVINGEFVLDQWYSKSNFCEMLDLLTSLQISIKIGERGIRLEPNTLVPNEIFNRIECFNRDELRFIPSSLTIPQGWRHNPNNDLSILEIDCGIASLVFALNKVGLYTSMSCDGHGQIEPKIWLNGYSHIQTIRKILIEANQEVSFAYDWEINKEGGSSVLTAKKRLSNDNWDVKKIQDDALALSEYVYNNFSFPFDRIPNIGVFNNDGRLYN
;
A
#
# COMPACT_ATOMS: atom_id res chain seq x y z
N MET A 1 16.46 9.01 -20.88
CA MET A 1 15.13 9.34 -20.32
C MET A 1 15.25 10.50 -19.33
N LYS A 2 14.33 11.47 -19.34
CA LYS A 2 14.40 12.63 -18.43
C LYS A 2 14.16 12.17 -16.98
N LYS A 3 14.97 12.62 -16.01
CA LYS A 3 14.84 12.32 -14.55
C LYS A 3 13.40 12.41 -14.04
N LYS A 4 12.61 13.36 -14.59
CA LYS A 4 11.18 13.51 -14.32
C LYS A 4 10.37 12.24 -14.56
N HIS A 5 10.57 11.52 -15.67
CA HIS A 5 9.76 10.33 -16.00
C HIS A 5 10.02 9.16 -15.05
N PHE A 6 11.25 9.01 -14.55
CA PHE A 6 11.55 8.02 -13.50
C PHE A 6 10.77 8.30 -12.22
N ILE A 7 10.68 9.58 -11.83
CA ILE A 7 9.97 10.01 -10.63
C ILE A 7 8.46 9.79 -10.81
N GLU A 8 7.89 10.16 -11.95
CA GLU A 8 6.46 9.94 -12.23
C GLU A 8 6.11 8.45 -12.26
N LEU A 9 6.94 7.61 -12.90
CA LEU A 9 6.73 6.16 -12.90
C LEU A 9 6.76 5.58 -11.48
N ARG A 10 7.75 5.98 -10.67
CA ARG A 10 7.84 5.60 -9.26
C ARG A 10 6.59 6.02 -8.49
N ASN A 11 6.14 7.26 -8.68
CA ASN A 11 4.97 7.79 -7.98
C ASN A 11 3.69 7.05 -8.40
N SER A 12 3.53 6.74 -9.69
CA SER A 12 2.37 5.99 -10.20
C SER A 12 2.31 4.59 -9.60
N LEU A 13 3.46 3.89 -9.55
CA LEU A 13 3.58 2.58 -8.90
C LEU A 13 3.23 2.65 -7.41
N ARG A 14 3.73 3.66 -6.69
CA ARG A 14 3.38 3.88 -5.27
C ARG A 14 1.90 4.14 -5.07
N ARG A 15 1.28 4.93 -5.94
CA ARG A 15 -0.17 5.21 -5.89
C ARG A 15 -1.02 3.98 -6.18
N ARG A 16 -0.51 3.06 -6.99
CA ARG A 16 -1.15 1.77 -7.22
C ARG A 16 -1.04 0.83 -6.00
N GLY A 17 -0.02 1.01 -5.16
CA GLY A 17 0.23 0.17 -3.99
C GLY A 17 1.57 -0.58 -4.03
N PHE A 18 2.43 -0.29 -5.01
CA PHE A 18 3.79 -0.82 -5.06
C PHE A 18 4.78 0.20 -4.49
N TRP A 19 5.17 0.04 -3.23
CA TRP A 19 6.17 0.94 -2.64
C TRP A 19 7.56 0.68 -3.19
N VAL A 20 7.93 1.45 -4.21
CA VAL A 20 9.22 1.32 -4.92
C VAL A 20 10.13 2.51 -4.66
N ASP A 21 11.42 2.25 -4.49
CA ASP A 21 12.49 3.26 -4.52
C ASP A 21 13.27 3.18 -5.82
N VAL A 22 13.92 4.28 -6.20
CA VAL A 22 14.82 4.32 -7.37
C VAL A 22 16.26 4.30 -6.89
N ILE A 23 16.90 3.14 -6.99
CA ILE A 23 18.29 2.92 -6.53
C ILE A 23 19.12 2.51 -7.74
N ASN A 24 20.17 3.29 -8.06
CA ASN A 24 21.06 3.03 -9.21
C ASN A 24 20.32 2.83 -10.54
N GLY A 25 19.20 3.52 -10.73
CA GLY A 25 18.35 3.40 -11.93
C GLY A 25 17.44 2.17 -11.96
N GLU A 26 17.35 1.41 -10.86
CA GLU A 26 16.39 0.31 -10.69
C GLU A 26 15.21 0.76 -9.82
N PHE A 27 14.01 0.33 -10.18
CA PHE A 27 12.83 0.34 -9.31
C PHE A 27 12.92 -0.87 -8.39
N VAL A 28 13.28 -0.63 -7.13
CA VAL A 28 13.42 -1.64 -6.09
C VAL A 28 12.17 -1.61 -5.23
N LEU A 29 11.40 -2.70 -5.26
CA LEU A 29 10.24 -2.88 -4.39
C LEU A 29 10.70 -3.05 -2.94
N ASP A 30 9.97 -2.47 -1.99
CA ASP A 30 10.30 -2.63 -0.58
C ASP A 30 10.33 -4.13 -0.19
N GLN A 31 11.23 -4.50 0.71
CA GLN A 31 11.44 -5.90 1.11
C GLN A 31 10.24 -6.53 1.83
N TRP A 32 9.26 -5.71 2.22
CA TRP A 32 8.01 -6.17 2.85
C TRP A 32 7.03 -6.83 1.87
N TYR A 33 7.24 -6.69 0.56
CA TYR A 33 6.37 -7.28 -0.44
C TYR A 33 6.72 -8.77 -0.65
N SER A 34 5.73 -9.57 -1.04
CA SER A 34 5.95 -10.98 -1.37
C SER A 34 6.52 -11.13 -2.79
N LYS A 35 6.97 -12.36 -3.11
CA LYS A 35 7.32 -12.73 -4.49
C LYS A 35 6.15 -12.52 -5.44
N SER A 36 4.93 -12.85 -5.00
CA SER A 36 3.72 -12.68 -5.81
C SER A 36 3.52 -11.22 -6.18
N ASN A 37 3.69 -10.30 -5.22
CA ASN A 37 3.58 -8.87 -5.50
C ASN A 37 4.63 -8.35 -6.49
N PHE A 38 5.86 -8.87 -6.43
CA PHE A 38 6.86 -8.52 -7.43
C PHE A 38 6.44 -8.99 -8.82
N CYS A 39 5.90 -10.22 -8.94
CA CYS A 39 5.35 -10.73 -10.18
C CYS A 39 4.18 -9.88 -10.67
N GLU A 40 3.25 -9.47 -9.80
CA GLU A 40 2.15 -8.57 -10.17
C GLU A 40 2.66 -7.23 -10.72
N MET A 41 3.72 -6.67 -10.14
CA MET A 41 4.36 -5.46 -10.66
C MET A 41 4.95 -5.69 -12.06
N LEU A 42 5.58 -6.85 -12.29
CA LEU A 42 6.09 -7.22 -13.62
C LEU A 42 4.95 -7.37 -14.63
N ASP A 43 3.89 -8.08 -14.26
CA ASP A 43 2.76 -8.36 -15.12
C ASP A 43 2.00 -7.08 -15.49
N LEU A 44 1.86 -6.14 -14.54
CA LEU A 44 1.34 -4.80 -14.80
C LEU A 44 2.21 -4.04 -15.81
N LEU A 45 3.52 -3.94 -15.57
CA LEU A 45 4.43 -3.16 -16.43
C LEU A 45 4.49 -3.72 -17.85
N THR A 46 4.54 -5.05 -17.97
CA THR A 46 4.57 -5.75 -19.28
C THR A 46 3.23 -5.67 -20.00
N SER A 47 2.10 -5.76 -19.30
CA SER A 47 0.76 -5.57 -19.88
C SER A 47 0.56 -4.17 -20.46
N LEU A 48 1.19 -3.16 -19.84
CA LEU A 48 1.25 -1.79 -20.34
C LEU A 48 2.33 -1.56 -21.40
N GLN A 49 2.99 -2.62 -21.88
CA GLN A 49 4.02 -2.60 -22.92
C GLN A 49 5.22 -1.71 -22.56
N ILE A 50 5.54 -1.61 -21.26
CA ILE A 50 6.73 -0.89 -20.81
C ILE A 50 7.92 -1.85 -20.96
N SER A 51 8.87 -1.51 -21.83
CA SER A 51 10.09 -2.29 -22.03
C SER A 51 10.98 -2.24 -20.78
N ILE A 52 11.09 -3.39 -20.12
CA ILE A 52 11.82 -3.58 -18.85
C ILE A 52 12.81 -4.74 -18.94
N LYS A 53 13.80 -4.73 -18.03
CA LYS A 53 14.71 -5.84 -17.75
C LYS A 53 14.90 -6.01 -16.25
N ILE A 54 15.24 -7.23 -15.83
CA ILE A 54 15.57 -7.51 -14.43
C ILE A 54 17.00 -7.04 -14.13
N GLY A 55 17.14 -6.20 -13.12
CA GLY A 55 18.41 -5.73 -12.57
C GLY A 55 18.94 -6.64 -11.47
N GLU A 56 19.89 -6.13 -10.70
CA GLU A 56 20.48 -6.88 -9.58
C GLU A 56 19.50 -6.96 -8.38
N ARG A 57 18.75 -5.87 -8.15
CA ARG A 57 17.89 -5.69 -6.97
C ARG A 57 16.43 -5.41 -7.33
N GLY A 58 16.14 -4.98 -8.54
CA GLY A 58 14.80 -4.60 -8.97
C GLY A 58 14.63 -4.56 -10.48
N ILE A 59 13.74 -3.71 -10.96
CA ILE A 59 13.39 -3.57 -12.38
C ILE A 59 14.11 -2.38 -12.98
N ARG A 60 14.72 -2.53 -14.16
CA ARG A 60 15.25 -1.42 -14.97
C ARG A 60 14.40 -1.24 -16.21
N LEU A 61 14.21 0.00 -16.65
CA LEU A 61 13.74 0.24 -18.01
C LEU A 61 14.85 -0.08 -19.00
N GLU A 62 14.47 -0.59 -20.18
CA GLU A 62 15.41 -0.73 -21.28
C GLU A 62 15.91 0.63 -21.80
N PRO A 63 17.09 0.69 -22.45
CA PRO A 63 17.55 1.90 -23.11
C PRO A 63 16.50 2.39 -24.12
N ASN A 64 16.25 3.70 -24.14
CA ASN A 64 15.29 4.35 -25.03
C ASN A 64 13.80 4.04 -24.77
N THR A 65 13.45 3.31 -23.70
CA THR A 65 12.05 3.21 -23.28
C THR A 65 11.46 4.60 -23.06
N LEU A 66 10.37 4.90 -23.77
CA LEU A 66 9.55 6.08 -23.60
C LEU A 66 8.27 5.65 -22.90
N VAL A 67 7.94 6.30 -21.78
CA VAL A 67 6.68 6.07 -21.06
C VAL A 67 5.82 7.31 -21.27
N PRO A 68 4.79 7.24 -22.13
CA PRO A 68 3.84 8.34 -22.32
C PRO A 68 3.12 8.72 -21.03
N ASN A 69 2.68 9.98 -20.91
CA ASN A 69 2.04 10.47 -19.69
C ASN A 69 0.74 9.70 -19.37
N GLU A 70 0.00 9.26 -20.38
CA GLU A 70 -1.22 8.47 -20.18
C GLU A 70 -0.96 7.13 -19.47
N ILE A 71 0.25 6.57 -19.60
CA ILE A 71 0.60 5.30 -18.95
C ILE A 71 0.66 5.46 -17.43
N PHE A 72 1.05 6.62 -16.91
CA PHE A 72 1.10 6.86 -15.46
C PHE A 72 -0.27 6.70 -14.81
N ASN A 73 -1.31 7.32 -15.38
CA ASN A 73 -2.69 7.14 -14.91
C ASN A 73 -3.16 5.70 -15.08
N ARG A 74 -2.75 5.01 -16.16
CA ARG A 74 -3.09 3.60 -16.37
C ARG A 74 -2.47 2.68 -15.34
N ILE A 75 -1.25 2.95 -14.86
CA ILE A 75 -0.62 2.20 -13.78
C ILE A 75 -1.46 2.32 -12.50
N GLU A 76 -1.89 3.54 -12.17
CA GLU A 76 -2.65 3.80 -10.94
C GLU A 76 -3.99 3.07 -10.91
N CYS A 77 -4.70 3.02 -12.03
CA CYS A 77 -6.01 2.37 -12.14
C CYS A 77 -5.96 0.91 -12.63
N PHE A 78 -4.78 0.34 -12.84
CA PHE A 78 -4.64 -0.99 -13.42
C PHE A 78 -5.27 -2.06 -12.51
N ASN A 79 -6.15 -2.89 -13.05
CA ASN A 79 -6.76 -3.99 -12.30
C ASN A 79 -6.30 -5.37 -12.79
N ARG A 80 -6.55 -6.40 -11.99
CA ARG A 80 -6.18 -7.78 -12.34
C ARG A 80 -6.88 -8.27 -13.62
N ASP A 81 -8.10 -7.81 -13.89
CA ASP A 81 -8.88 -8.21 -15.06
C ASP A 81 -8.29 -7.71 -16.39
N GLU A 82 -7.49 -6.63 -16.34
CA GLU A 82 -6.74 -6.10 -17.49
C GLU A 82 -5.48 -6.92 -17.81
N LEU A 83 -5.08 -7.86 -16.94
CA LEU A 83 -3.90 -8.69 -17.17
C LEU A 83 -4.09 -9.52 -18.44
N ARG A 84 -3.21 -9.29 -19.40
CA ARG A 84 -3.06 -10.18 -20.54
C ARG A 84 -2.15 -11.31 -20.09
N PHE A 85 -2.49 -12.54 -20.43
CA PHE A 85 -1.59 -13.67 -20.19
C PHE A 85 -0.34 -13.50 -21.05
N ILE A 86 0.68 -12.88 -20.46
CA ILE A 86 2.01 -12.73 -21.03
C ILE A 86 2.87 -13.68 -20.24
N PRO A 87 3.39 -14.76 -20.84
CA PRO A 87 4.39 -15.61 -20.18
C PRO A 87 5.61 -14.76 -19.83
N SER A 88 5.66 -14.28 -18.60
CA SER A 88 6.80 -13.55 -18.07
C SER A 88 7.91 -14.57 -17.81
N SER A 89 8.90 -14.63 -18.71
CA SER A 89 10.15 -15.38 -18.47
C SER A 89 11.07 -14.65 -17.49
N LEU A 90 10.64 -13.51 -16.95
CA LEU A 90 11.43 -12.68 -16.05
C LEU A 90 11.36 -13.24 -14.65
N THR A 91 12.54 -13.52 -14.08
CA THR A 91 12.66 -14.06 -12.74
C THR A 91 12.89 -12.95 -11.73
N ILE A 92 12.49 -13.19 -10.49
CA ILE A 92 12.73 -12.26 -9.38
C ILE A 92 14.24 -12.10 -9.17
N PRO A 93 14.77 -10.86 -8.98
CA PRO A 93 16.19 -10.66 -8.71
C PRO A 93 16.66 -11.48 -7.51
N GLN A 94 17.76 -12.24 -7.66
CA GLN A 94 18.31 -13.04 -6.56
C GLN A 94 18.72 -12.20 -5.35
N GLY A 95 19.14 -10.95 -5.58
CA GLY A 95 19.54 -10.01 -4.53
C GLY A 95 18.38 -9.33 -3.80
N TRP A 96 17.13 -9.54 -4.24
CA TRP A 96 15.95 -8.92 -3.61
C TRP A 96 15.41 -9.77 -2.47
N ARG A 97 15.27 -9.16 -1.29
CA ARG A 97 14.65 -9.77 -0.11
C ARG A 97 13.14 -9.54 -0.20
N HIS A 98 12.37 -10.54 0.20
CA HIS A 98 10.90 -10.51 0.17
C HIS A 98 10.35 -11.03 1.49
N ASN A 99 9.12 -10.65 1.81
CA ASN A 99 8.38 -11.18 2.94
C ASN A 99 7.28 -12.16 2.47
N PRO A 100 7.38 -13.46 2.78
CA PRO A 100 6.37 -14.43 2.36
C PRO A 100 5.01 -14.25 3.06
N ASN A 101 4.94 -13.48 4.15
CA ASN A 101 3.72 -13.34 4.95
C ASN A 101 2.76 -12.26 4.44
N ASN A 102 3.12 -11.52 3.39
CA ASN A 102 2.31 -10.43 2.85
C ASN A 102 1.91 -10.73 1.39
N ASP A 103 1.07 -11.75 1.21
CA ASP A 103 0.72 -12.30 -0.11
C ASP A 103 -0.66 -11.84 -0.64
N LEU A 104 -1.13 -10.69 -0.17
CA LEU A 104 -2.35 -10.08 -0.71
C LEU A 104 -2.12 -9.67 -2.17
N SER A 105 -3.10 -9.88 -3.04
CA SER A 105 -3.02 -9.41 -4.42
C SER A 105 -3.25 -7.89 -4.46
N ILE A 106 -2.23 -7.13 -4.86
CA ILE A 106 -2.32 -5.67 -4.96
C ILE A 106 -3.30 -5.31 -6.06
N LEU A 107 -3.25 -6.04 -7.17
CA LEU A 107 -4.05 -5.77 -8.36
C LEU A 107 -5.56 -6.02 -8.18
N GLU A 108 -5.97 -6.68 -7.10
CA GLU A 108 -7.37 -6.92 -6.71
C GLU A 108 -7.91 -5.86 -5.75
N ILE A 109 -7.04 -5.07 -5.11
CA ILE A 109 -7.44 -4.01 -4.18
C ILE A 109 -7.62 -2.70 -4.96
N ASP A 110 -8.65 -1.94 -4.58
CA ASP A 110 -8.92 -0.59 -5.10
C ASP A 110 -7.65 0.28 -5.05
N CYS A 111 -7.44 1.09 -6.09
CA CYS A 111 -6.29 1.99 -6.16
C CYS A 111 -6.31 3.00 -4.99
N GLY A 112 -5.14 3.43 -4.52
CA GLY A 112 -5.01 4.24 -3.30
C GLY A 112 -5.23 3.46 -1.98
N ILE A 113 -6.29 2.66 -1.87
CA ILE A 113 -6.52 1.77 -0.72
C ILE A 113 -5.41 0.72 -0.62
N ALA A 114 -4.99 0.15 -1.74
CA ALA A 114 -3.87 -0.81 -1.79
C ALA A 114 -2.60 -0.23 -1.15
N SER A 115 -2.27 1.03 -1.41
CA SER A 115 -1.11 1.70 -0.82
C SER A 115 -1.21 1.78 0.71
N LEU A 116 -2.38 2.13 1.23
CA LEU A 116 -2.61 2.18 2.68
C LEU A 116 -2.58 0.79 3.31
N VAL A 117 -3.19 -0.21 2.69
CA VAL A 117 -3.16 -1.62 3.14
C VAL A 117 -1.72 -2.10 3.29
N PHE A 118 -0.88 -1.88 2.28
CA PHE A 118 0.51 -2.32 2.34
C PHE A 118 1.39 -1.50 3.29
N ALA A 119 1.09 -0.21 3.49
CA ALA A 119 1.72 0.61 4.51
C ALA A 119 1.40 0.11 5.93
N LEU A 120 0.14 -0.25 6.19
CA LEU A 120 -0.29 -0.82 7.47
C LEU A 120 0.33 -2.20 7.70
N ASN A 121 0.31 -3.08 6.68
CA ASN A 121 0.97 -4.38 6.77
C ASN A 121 2.46 -4.23 7.08
N LYS A 122 3.17 -3.26 6.46
CA LYS A 122 4.61 -3.00 6.72
C LYS A 122 4.89 -2.80 8.20
N VAL A 123 3.99 -2.13 8.91
CA VAL A 123 4.17 -1.83 10.34
C VAL A 123 3.51 -2.88 11.24
N GLY A 124 3.11 -4.03 10.69
CA GLY A 124 2.54 -5.15 11.45
C GLY A 124 1.05 -5.00 11.78
N LEU A 125 0.35 -4.05 11.15
CA LEU A 125 -1.09 -3.87 11.24
C LEU A 125 -1.77 -4.62 10.10
N TYR A 126 -1.71 -5.95 10.14
CA TYR A 126 -2.17 -6.79 9.04
C TYR A 126 -3.68 -6.64 8.79
N THR A 127 -4.04 -6.65 7.52
CA THR A 127 -5.42 -6.52 7.03
C THR A 127 -5.98 -7.85 6.54
N SER A 128 -7.30 -8.00 6.55
CA SER A 128 -8.03 -9.15 6.00
C SER A 128 -8.82 -8.81 4.73
N MET A 129 -9.33 -7.59 4.64
CA MET A 129 -10.20 -7.14 3.56
C MET A 129 -10.15 -5.62 3.47
N SER A 130 -10.44 -5.07 2.29
CA SER A 130 -10.58 -3.63 2.11
C SER A 130 -11.52 -3.28 0.94
N CYS A 131 -12.10 -2.10 0.97
CA CYS A 131 -12.91 -1.50 -0.11
C CYS A 131 -12.91 0.03 0.02
N ASP A 132 -12.87 0.75 -1.09
CA ASP A 132 -13.00 2.22 -1.12
C ASP A 132 -14.45 2.74 -0.98
N GLY A 133 -15.42 1.82 -0.87
CA GLY A 133 -16.84 2.11 -0.72
C GLY A 133 -17.55 2.50 -2.03
N HIS A 134 -16.81 2.55 -3.15
CA HIS A 134 -17.29 2.81 -4.51
C HIS A 134 -18.22 4.03 -4.63
N GLY A 135 -18.02 5.04 -3.79
CA GLY A 135 -18.81 6.27 -3.74
C GLY A 135 -20.22 6.12 -3.15
N GLN A 136 -20.58 4.92 -2.67
CA GLN A 136 -21.89 4.62 -2.13
C GLN A 136 -21.87 4.60 -0.59
N ILE A 137 -20.81 4.06 -0.01
CA ILE A 137 -20.63 3.90 1.43
C ILE A 137 -19.24 4.37 1.86
N GLU A 138 -19.00 4.41 3.17
CA GLU A 138 -17.69 4.68 3.73
C GLU A 138 -16.65 3.63 3.29
N PRO A 139 -15.38 4.03 3.10
CA PRO A 139 -14.30 3.07 2.87
C PRO A 139 -14.10 2.22 4.12
N LYS A 140 -13.68 0.98 3.94
CA LYS A 140 -13.42 0.05 5.04
C LYS A 140 -12.16 -0.74 4.79
N ILE A 141 -11.31 -0.83 5.81
CA ILE A 141 -10.13 -1.69 5.86
C ILE A 141 -10.23 -2.50 7.15
N TRP A 142 -10.50 -3.79 7.02
CA TRP A 142 -10.62 -4.71 8.15
C TRP A 142 -9.24 -5.23 8.55
N LEU A 143 -8.96 -5.21 9.84
CA LEU A 143 -7.69 -5.66 10.41
C LEU A 143 -7.83 -7.05 11.00
N ASN A 144 -6.71 -7.77 10.99
CA ASN A 144 -6.55 -9.05 11.65
C ASN A 144 -6.45 -8.83 13.16
N GLY A 145 -7.56 -9.01 13.87
CA GLY A 145 -7.63 -8.97 15.33
C GLY A 145 -7.96 -7.60 15.95
N TYR A 146 -8.19 -7.60 17.27
CA TYR A 146 -8.70 -6.45 18.02
C TYR A 146 -7.63 -5.55 18.65
N SER A 147 -6.40 -6.04 18.78
CA SER A 147 -5.35 -5.42 19.62
C SER A 147 -4.73 -4.14 19.04
N HIS A 148 -5.19 -3.68 17.87
CA HIS A 148 -4.53 -2.62 17.11
C HIS A 148 -5.23 -1.25 17.16
N ILE A 149 -6.41 -1.14 17.80
CA ILE A 149 -7.21 0.09 17.82
C ILE A 149 -6.41 1.29 18.37
N GLN A 150 -5.69 1.11 19.49
CA GLN A 150 -4.95 2.22 20.09
C GLN A 150 -3.77 2.68 19.24
N THR A 151 -3.06 1.73 18.61
CA THR A 151 -1.96 2.04 17.69
C THR A 151 -2.47 2.83 16.49
N ILE A 152 -3.59 2.43 15.90
CA ILE A 152 -4.17 3.14 14.77
C ILE A 152 -4.69 4.51 15.18
N ARG A 153 -5.35 4.64 16.34
CA ARG A 153 -5.74 5.96 16.85
C ARG A 153 -4.56 6.90 16.99
N LYS A 154 -3.42 6.41 17.50
CA LYS A 154 -2.19 7.19 17.59
C LYS A 154 -1.74 7.66 16.21
N ILE A 155 -1.63 6.73 15.24
CA ILE A 155 -1.26 7.07 13.85
C ILE A 155 -2.20 8.14 13.28
N LEU A 156 -3.51 8.00 13.46
CA LEU A 156 -4.50 8.93 12.93
C LEU A 156 -4.40 10.32 13.58
N ILE A 157 -4.18 10.38 14.90
CA ILE A 157 -4.00 11.65 15.62
C ILE A 157 -2.75 12.38 15.12
N GLU A 158 -1.63 11.66 14.96
CA GLU A 158 -0.38 12.26 14.51
C GLU A 158 -0.47 12.65 13.02
N ALA A 159 -1.05 11.79 12.17
CA ALA A 159 -1.27 12.08 10.75
C ALA A 159 -2.17 13.31 10.55
N ASN A 160 -3.24 13.47 11.33
CA ASN A 160 -4.15 14.61 11.27
C ASN A 160 -3.46 15.96 11.61
N GLN A 161 -2.29 15.94 12.25
CA GLN A 161 -1.52 17.16 12.53
C GLN A 161 -0.69 17.62 11.32
N GLU A 162 -0.38 16.70 10.41
CA GLU A 162 0.54 16.94 9.28
C GLU A 162 -0.18 16.91 7.93
N VAL A 163 -1.28 16.16 7.82
CA VAL A 163 -2.00 15.90 6.59
C VAL A 163 -3.40 16.48 6.66
N SER A 164 -3.78 17.24 5.64
CA SER A 164 -5.13 17.78 5.49
C SER A 164 -6.03 16.78 4.76
N PHE A 165 -6.63 15.85 5.51
CA PHE A 165 -7.58 14.89 4.95
C PHE A 165 -8.92 15.53 4.57
N ALA A 166 -9.55 14.98 3.53
CA ALA A 166 -10.91 15.32 3.12
C ALA A 166 -11.95 14.78 4.10
N TYR A 167 -11.71 13.60 4.66
CA TYR A 167 -12.59 12.93 5.62
C TYR A 167 -11.91 12.75 6.98
N ASP A 168 -12.71 12.51 8.02
CA ASP A 168 -12.19 12.19 9.34
C ASP A 168 -12.02 10.68 9.46
N TRP A 169 -10.78 10.20 9.36
CA TRP A 169 -10.47 8.78 9.48
C TRP A 169 -10.54 8.33 10.93
N GLU A 170 -11.15 7.16 11.15
CA GLU A 170 -11.37 6.59 12.47
C GLU A 170 -11.28 5.06 12.45
N ILE A 171 -11.10 4.47 13.62
CA ILE A 171 -10.96 3.02 13.81
C ILE A 171 -12.04 2.54 14.77
N ASN A 172 -12.94 1.70 14.25
CA ASN A 172 -14.11 1.21 14.94
C ASN A 172 -14.03 -0.29 15.18
N LYS A 173 -14.82 -0.80 16.11
CA LYS A 173 -15.03 -2.24 16.28
C LYS A 173 -16.28 -2.62 15.50
N GLU A 174 -16.13 -3.51 14.52
CA GLU A 174 -17.26 -4.10 13.79
C GLU A 174 -17.20 -5.62 13.91
N GLY A 175 -18.15 -6.19 14.66
CA GLY A 175 -18.20 -7.62 14.93
C GLY A 175 -16.87 -8.16 15.48
N GLY A 176 -16.28 -9.08 14.71
CA GLY A 176 -15.03 -9.81 14.93
C GLY A 176 -13.73 -9.02 14.82
N SER A 177 -13.77 -7.80 14.28
CA SER A 177 -12.60 -7.11 13.74
C SER A 177 -12.56 -5.64 14.15
N SER A 178 -11.36 -5.05 14.03
CA SER A 178 -11.19 -3.60 14.00
C SER A 178 -11.25 -3.13 12.54
N VAL A 179 -11.97 -2.04 12.27
CA VAL A 179 -12.20 -1.50 10.92
C VAL A 179 -11.74 -0.05 10.85
N LEU A 180 -10.70 0.20 10.08
CA LEU A 180 -10.30 1.55 9.72
C LEU A 180 -11.26 2.04 8.63
N THR A 181 -11.89 3.17 8.91
CA THR A 181 -12.93 3.75 8.06
C THR A 181 -12.85 5.27 8.08
N ALA A 182 -13.68 5.94 7.28
CA ALA A 182 -13.75 7.38 7.22
C ALA A 182 -15.15 7.87 7.57
N LYS A 183 -15.22 9.08 8.13
CA LYS A 183 -16.45 9.77 8.47
C LYS A 183 -16.56 11.08 7.69
N LYS A 184 -17.76 11.34 7.16
CA LYS A 184 -18.09 12.64 6.56
C LYS A 184 -18.14 13.72 7.63
N ARG A 185 -17.58 14.89 7.32
CA ARG A 185 -17.70 16.10 8.14
C ARG A 185 -19.10 16.69 8.08
N LEU A 186 -19.77 16.58 6.93
CA LEU A 186 -21.14 17.02 6.69
C LEU A 186 -21.99 15.82 6.24
N SER A 187 -23.16 15.62 6.86
CA SER A 187 -24.01 14.44 6.62
C SER A 187 -24.55 14.32 5.19
N ASN A 188 -24.69 15.45 4.49
CA ASN A 188 -25.34 15.51 3.17
C ASN A 188 -24.36 15.42 2.00
N ASP A 189 -23.05 15.33 2.26
CA ASP A 189 -22.07 15.18 1.20
C ASP A 189 -22.15 13.78 0.59
N ASN A 190 -21.86 13.66 -0.71
CA ASN A 190 -21.66 12.36 -1.35
C ASN A 190 -20.24 11.85 -1.06
N TRP A 191 -20.07 10.53 -1.07
CA TRP A 191 -18.72 9.96 -1.02
C TRP A 191 -18.04 10.19 -2.38
N ASP A 192 -16.92 10.90 -2.35
CA ASP A 192 -16.03 11.09 -3.48
C ASP A 192 -14.88 10.08 -3.37
N VAL A 193 -14.90 9.08 -4.26
CA VAL A 193 -13.89 8.00 -4.33
C VAL A 193 -12.49 8.56 -4.48
N LYS A 194 -12.31 9.59 -5.32
CA LYS A 194 -10.99 10.15 -5.55
C LYS A 194 -10.43 10.76 -4.28
N LYS A 195 -11.25 11.48 -3.51
CA LYS A 195 -10.83 12.04 -2.21
C LYS A 195 -10.49 10.96 -1.19
N ILE A 196 -11.25 9.85 -1.18
CA ILE A 196 -10.95 8.69 -0.32
C ILE A 196 -9.58 8.11 -0.67
N GLN A 197 -9.31 7.91 -1.96
CA GLN A 197 -8.05 7.37 -2.44
C GLN A 197 -6.89 8.34 -2.19
N ASP A 198 -7.08 9.64 -2.40
CA ASP A 198 -6.09 10.68 -2.09
C ASP A 198 -5.77 10.72 -0.58
N ASP A 199 -6.78 10.63 0.29
CA ASP A 199 -6.57 10.52 1.74
C ASP A 199 -5.80 9.24 2.11
N ALA A 200 -6.19 8.09 1.53
CA ALA A 200 -5.54 6.81 1.79
C ALA A 200 -4.07 6.83 1.36
N LEU A 201 -3.77 7.47 0.22
CA LEU A 201 -2.40 7.69 -0.25
C LEU A 201 -1.61 8.55 0.74
N ALA A 202 -2.17 9.69 1.15
CA ALA A 202 -1.49 10.58 2.09
C ALA A 202 -1.22 9.90 3.45
N LEU A 203 -2.19 9.12 3.95
CA LEU A 203 -2.00 8.32 5.16
C LEU A 203 -0.97 7.20 4.95
N SER A 204 -0.93 6.57 3.77
CA SER A 204 0.08 5.57 3.44
C SER A 204 1.49 6.16 3.46
N GLU A 205 1.67 7.34 2.85
CA GLU A 205 2.97 8.04 2.84
C GLU A 205 3.39 8.44 4.26
N TYR A 206 2.43 8.93 5.06
CA TYR A 206 2.65 9.22 6.47
C TYR A 206 3.15 7.98 7.24
N VAL A 207 2.46 6.85 7.09
CA VAL A 207 2.84 5.59 7.75
C VAL A 207 4.22 5.12 7.28
N TYR A 208 4.48 5.15 5.97
CA TYR A 208 5.75 4.72 5.40
C TYR A 208 6.95 5.53 5.89
N ASN A 209 6.78 6.84 6.06
CA ASN A 209 7.85 7.77 6.42
C ASN A 209 8.11 7.82 7.93
N ASN A 210 7.07 7.63 8.75
CA ASN A 210 7.16 7.84 10.20
C ASN A 210 7.24 6.55 11.01
N PHE A 211 6.96 5.39 10.40
CA PHE A 211 6.95 4.11 11.09
C PHE A 211 7.71 3.03 10.33
N SER A 212 8.40 2.17 11.08
CA SER A 212 9.13 1.01 10.57
C SER A 212 8.91 -0.19 11.49
N PHE A 213 9.05 -1.40 10.94
CA PHE A 213 8.95 -2.64 11.71
C PHE A 213 10.29 -3.03 12.37
N PRO A 214 10.27 -3.65 13.56
CA PRO A 214 9.13 -3.66 14.47
C PRO A 214 8.86 -2.23 14.89
N PHE A 215 7.58 -1.83 15.01
CA PHE A 215 7.21 -0.55 15.62
C PHE A 215 8.16 -0.33 16.79
N ASP A 216 8.95 0.76 16.74
CA ASP A 216 9.94 1.08 17.77
C ASP A 216 9.34 0.75 19.12
N ARG A 217 9.97 -0.24 19.77
CA ARG A 217 9.53 -0.93 21.00
C ARG A 217 8.39 -0.20 21.68
N ILE A 218 7.15 -0.69 21.47
CA ILE A 218 6.09 -0.45 22.44
C ILE A 218 6.71 -0.82 23.81
N PRO A 219 6.88 0.12 24.76
CA PRO A 219 7.39 -0.24 26.06
C PRO A 219 6.41 -1.27 26.61
N ASN A 220 6.88 -2.51 26.82
CA ASN A 220 6.16 -3.65 27.38
C ASN A 220 4.80 -3.26 27.97
N ILE A 221 3.76 -3.19 27.13
CA ILE A 221 2.40 -3.30 27.64
C ILE A 221 2.24 -4.80 27.76
N GLY A 222 2.38 -5.27 28.99
CA GLY A 222 2.47 -6.67 29.35
C GLY A 222 1.50 -7.52 28.53
N VAL A 223 2.05 -8.60 27.97
CA VAL A 223 1.25 -9.73 27.52
C VAL A 223 0.50 -10.23 28.75
N PHE A 224 -0.76 -9.81 28.89
CA PHE A 224 -1.67 -10.46 29.81
C PHE A 224 -2.09 -11.77 29.15
N ASN A 225 -1.53 -12.88 29.63
CA ASN A 225 -2.20 -14.16 29.46
C ASN A 225 -3.49 -14.15 30.31
N ASN A 226 -4.45 -15.00 29.96
CA ASN A 226 -5.81 -15.12 30.54
C ASN A 226 -5.87 -15.43 32.06
N ASP A 227 -4.72 -15.41 32.73
CA ASP A 227 -4.46 -15.78 34.11
C ASP A 227 -3.73 -14.68 34.91
N GLY A 228 -3.52 -13.50 34.32
CA GLY A 228 -3.34 -12.26 35.09
C GLY A 228 -2.07 -12.14 35.94
N ARG A 229 -0.95 -12.74 35.56
CA ARG A 229 0.33 -12.57 36.27
C ARG A 229 1.48 -12.12 35.35
N LEU A 230 2.20 -11.09 35.81
CA LEU A 230 3.43 -10.58 35.21
C LEU A 230 4.64 -11.35 35.78
N TYR A 231 5.57 -11.73 34.91
CA TYR A 231 6.93 -12.06 35.32
C TYR A 231 7.91 -11.13 34.58
N ASN A 232 8.85 -10.58 35.35
CA ASN A 232 9.90 -9.63 34.93
C ASN A 232 10.94 -10.27 34.01
#